data_AF-A0A7V5XDC1-F1
#
_entry.id   AF-A0A7V5XDC1-F1
#
_cell.length_a   1.000
_cell.length_b   1.000
_cell.length_c   1.000
_cell.angle_alpha   90.00
_cell.angle_beta   90.00
_cell.angle_gamma   90.00
#
_symmetry.space_group_name_H-M   'P 1'
#
loop_
_entity.id
_entity.type
_entity.pdbx_description
1 polymer ?
#
loop_
_entity_poly.entity_id
_entity_poly.type
_entity_poly.pdbx_seq_one_letter_code
_entity_poly.pdbx_strand_id
1 'polypeptide(L)'
;MSSIDVITAILSIPGVEENGEVRNAMPGEAVLNAHFEQLQEKFNVMTARTDGQPSELDRLLSEFLGRPVATDAAQFTYYEKKGVVYPALVMPADQIFDEHGASQAPRITEVFREFEARHRLAELIGTSLGLDWVSIYTTFGPSA
;
A
#
# COMPACT_ATOMS: atom_id res chain seq x y z
N MET A 1 8.33 2.31 -22.95
CA MET A 1 7.30 2.06 -21.93
C MET A 1 7.88 2.52 -20.62
N SER A 2 7.17 3.34 -19.83
CA SER A 2 7.63 3.67 -18.48
C SER A 2 7.59 2.39 -17.64
N SER A 3 8.71 2.02 -17.03
CA SER A 3 8.75 0.91 -16.08
C SER A 3 7.94 1.28 -14.83
N ILE A 4 7.25 0.30 -14.26
CA ILE A 4 6.73 0.43 -12.90
C ILE A 4 7.88 0.03 -11.99
N ASP A 5 8.46 1.00 -11.30
CA ASP A 5 9.54 0.73 -10.34
C ASP A 5 8.97 0.57 -8.93
N VAL A 6 7.81 1.20 -8.67
CA VAL A 6 7.15 1.18 -7.36
C VAL A 6 5.64 1.07 -7.52
N ILE A 7 5.03 0.25 -6.67
CA ILE A 7 3.59 0.26 -6.37
C ILE A 7 3.39 1.01 -5.06
N THR A 8 2.54 2.03 -5.04
CA THR A 8 2.24 2.81 -3.83
C THR A 8 0.74 2.83 -3.56
N ALA A 9 0.33 2.52 -2.34
CA ALA A 9 -1.02 2.72 -1.83
C ALA A 9 -1.00 3.85 -0.81
N ILE A 10 -1.60 4.99 -1.17
CA ILE A 10 -1.76 6.15 -0.29
C ILE A 10 -3.07 5.98 0.47
N LEU A 11 -2.99 5.98 1.80
CA LEU A 11 -4.10 5.72 2.69
C LEU A 11 -4.73 7.03 3.16
N SER A 12 -6.01 6.98 3.50
CA SER A 12 -6.70 8.13 4.07
C SER A 12 -6.22 8.47 5.47
N ILE A 13 -6.41 9.73 5.81
CA ILE A 13 -6.17 10.30 7.13
C ILE A 13 -7.51 10.57 7.82
N PRO A 14 -7.54 10.55 9.16
CA PRO A 14 -8.75 10.84 9.91
C PRO A 14 -9.19 12.29 9.68
N GLY A 15 -10.51 12.49 9.64
CA GLY A 15 -11.11 13.81 9.70
C GLY A 15 -11.18 14.32 11.14
N VAL A 16 -11.03 15.63 11.31
CA VAL A 16 -11.20 16.36 12.55
C VAL A 16 -12.28 17.41 12.31
N GLU A 17 -13.29 17.43 13.17
CA GLU A 17 -14.32 18.47 13.14
C GLU A 17 -13.82 19.72 13.86
N GLU A 18 -13.81 20.85 13.16
CA GLU A 18 -13.43 22.16 13.69
C GLU A 18 -14.44 23.19 13.19
N ASN A 19 -15.08 23.91 14.12
CA ASN A 19 -16.11 24.92 13.82
C ASN A 19 -17.28 24.40 12.95
N GLY A 20 -17.62 23.12 13.06
CA GLY A 20 -18.70 22.48 12.29
C GLY A 20 -18.30 22.06 10.87
N GLU A 21 -17.03 22.18 10.51
CA GLU A 21 -16.47 21.69 9.25
C GLU A 21 -15.51 20.53 9.52
N VAL A 22 -15.59 19.47 8.71
CA VAL A 22 -14.63 18.36 8.77
C VAL A 22 -13.43 18.72 7.90
N ARG A 23 -12.25 18.77 8.51
CA ARG A 23 -10.97 18.89 7.82
C ARG A 23 -10.10 17.67 8.04
N ASN A 24 -9.08 17.51 7.22
CA ASN A 24 -8.06 16.51 7.45
C ASN A 24 -7.25 16.82 8.73
N ALA A 25 -6.86 15.77 9.44
CA ALA A 25 -5.90 15.91 10.53
C ALA A 25 -4.53 16.38 9.99
N MET A 26 -3.86 17.25 10.74
CA MET A 26 -2.57 17.84 10.40
C MET A 26 -1.41 17.15 11.15
N PRO A 27 -0.18 17.21 10.60
CA PRO A 27 1.01 16.74 11.30
C PRO A 27 1.12 17.33 12.71
N GLY A 28 1.37 16.48 13.70
CA GLY A 28 1.46 16.86 15.11
C GLY A 28 0.14 16.76 15.88
N GLU A 29 -1.00 16.57 15.22
CA GLU A 29 -2.26 16.26 15.90
C GLU A 29 -2.25 14.82 16.42
N ALA A 30 -2.67 14.62 17.68
CA ALA A 30 -2.65 13.32 18.34
C ALA A 30 -3.47 12.25 17.58
N VAL A 31 -4.57 12.65 16.96
CA VAL A 31 -5.43 11.76 16.16
C VAL A 31 -4.72 11.23 14.91
N LEU A 32 -3.89 12.05 14.26
CA LEU A 32 -3.12 11.59 13.09
C LEU A 32 -2.02 10.63 13.55
N ASN A 33 -1.32 10.95 14.63
CA ASN A 33 -0.24 10.09 15.16
C ASN A 33 -0.78 8.71 15.57
N ALA A 34 -1.90 8.67 16.30
CA ALA A 34 -2.55 7.42 16.69
C ALA A 34 -3.00 6.59 15.47
N HIS A 35 -3.48 7.26 14.42
CA HIS A 35 -3.85 6.59 13.16
C HIS A 35 -2.63 5.98 12.45
N PHE A 36 -1.49 6.68 12.43
CA PHE A 36 -0.23 6.14 11.91
C PHE A 36 0.23 4.91 12.70
N GLU A 37 0.22 4.97 14.03
CA GLU A 37 0.58 3.84 14.90
C GLU A 37 -0.31 2.62 14.64
N GLN A 38 -1.63 2.82 14.59
CA GLN A 38 -2.57 1.73 14.32
C GLN A 38 -2.34 1.10 12.94
N LEU A 39 -2.09 1.91 11.91
CA LEU A 39 -1.81 1.41 10.57
C LEU A 39 -0.47 0.69 10.48
N GLN A 40 0.55 1.18 11.18
CA GLN A 40 1.85 0.51 11.28
C GLN A 40 1.72 -0.87 11.94
N GLU A 41 0.95 -1.00 13.01
CA GLU A 41 0.68 -2.29 13.66
C GLU A 41 -0.02 -3.26 12.70
N LYS A 42 -1.07 -2.79 12.01
CA LYS A 42 -1.78 -3.59 11.00
C LYS A 42 -0.87 -4.02 9.85
N PHE A 43 -0.03 -3.10 9.35
CA PHE A 43 0.96 -3.41 8.34
C PHE A 43 1.93 -4.49 8.82
N ASN A 44 2.48 -4.36 10.03
CA ASN A 44 3.41 -5.33 10.60
C ASN A 44 2.78 -6.73 10.68
N VAL A 45 1.51 -6.82 11.10
CA VAL A 45 0.76 -8.08 11.12
C VAL A 45 0.58 -8.62 9.70
N MET A 46 0.18 -7.77 8.76
CA MET A 46 -0.05 -8.14 7.36
C MET A 46 1.23 -8.65 6.66
N THR A 47 2.40 -8.12 7.02
CA THR A 47 3.71 -8.55 6.48
C THR A 47 4.40 -9.64 7.29
N ALA A 48 3.90 -9.97 8.48
CA ALA A 48 4.51 -10.99 9.32
C ALA A 48 4.42 -12.36 8.64
N ARG A 49 5.54 -13.10 8.69
CA ARG A 49 5.62 -14.49 8.22
C ARG A 49 5.75 -15.41 9.44
N THR A 50 4.94 -16.47 9.47
CA THR A 50 4.96 -17.47 10.55
C THR A 50 5.31 -18.83 9.96
N ASP A 51 6.32 -19.51 10.50
CA ASP A 51 6.69 -20.89 10.15
C ASP A 51 6.87 -21.15 8.64
N GLY A 52 7.49 -20.19 7.93
CA GLY A 52 7.72 -20.30 6.49
C GLY A 52 6.46 -20.14 5.63
N GLN A 53 5.33 -19.75 6.21
CA GLN A 53 4.13 -19.39 5.45
C GLN A 53 4.28 -18.00 4.81
N PRO A 54 3.71 -17.79 3.60
CA PRO A 54 3.56 -16.47 3.04
C PRO A 54 2.79 -15.55 3.99
N SER A 55 3.19 -14.28 4.05
CA SER A 55 2.45 -13.26 4.78
C SER A 55 1.08 -13.01 4.14
N GLU A 56 0.21 -12.28 4.84
CA GLU A 56 -1.06 -11.85 4.24
C GLU A 56 -0.80 -10.99 3.00
N LEU A 57 0.17 -10.07 3.04
CA LEU A 57 0.54 -9.24 1.90
C LEU A 57 1.01 -10.08 0.70
N ASP A 58 1.83 -11.12 0.95
CA ASP A 58 2.26 -12.06 -0.09
C ASP A 58 1.06 -12.74 -0.74
N ARG A 59 0.06 -13.18 0.05
CA ARG A 59 -1.16 -13.81 -0.47
C ARG A 59 -2.01 -12.84 -1.28
N LEU A 60 -2.22 -11.62 -0.80
CA LEU A 60 -3.00 -10.59 -1.50
C LEU A 60 -2.37 -10.25 -2.86
N LEU A 61 -1.06 -10.01 -2.89
CA LEU A 61 -0.37 -9.75 -4.14
C LEU A 61 -0.29 -10.99 -5.03
N SER A 62 -0.21 -12.19 -4.46
CA SER A 62 -0.23 -13.42 -5.25
C SER A 62 -1.56 -13.64 -5.93
N GLU A 63 -2.67 -13.38 -5.24
CA GLU A 63 -4.02 -13.41 -5.82
C GLU A 63 -4.14 -12.36 -6.92
N PHE A 64 -3.70 -11.14 -6.63
CA PHE A 64 -3.73 -10.03 -7.57
C PHE A 64 -2.91 -10.32 -8.86
N LEU A 65 -1.73 -10.91 -8.73
CA LEU A 65 -0.83 -11.22 -9.85
C LEU A 65 -1.09 -12.62 -10.48
N GLY A 66 -2.01 -13.39 -9.89
CA GLY A 66 -2.34 -14.75 -10.30
C GLY A 66 -1.20 -15.77 -10.15
N ARG A 67 -0.23 -15.52 -9.27
CA ARG A 67 0.94 -16.37 -9.05
C ARG A 67 1.60 -16.11 -7.70
N PRO A 68 2.35 -17.07 -7.12
CA PRO A 68 3.06 -16.84 -5.87
C PRO A 68 4.08 -15.70 -6.00
N VAL A 69 4.07 -14.79 -5.03
CA VAL A 69 5.07 -13.73 -4.89
C VAL A 69 5.52 -13.51 -3.45
N ALA A 70 6.72 -12.98 -3.31
CA ALA A 70 7.32 -12.54 -2.04
C ALA A 70 7.50 -11.03 -2.04
N THR A 71 7.12 -10.39 -0.93
CA THR A 71 7.00 -8.93 -0.76
C THR A 71 7.89 -8.41 0.38
N ASP A 72 9.08 -9.00 0.52
CA ASP A 72 10.01 -8.74 1.64
C ASP A 72 10.47 -7.27 1.75
N ALA A 73 10.40 -6.52 0.65
CA ALA A 73 10.79 -5.12 0.60
C ALA A 73 9.62 -4.14 0.76
N ALA A 74 8.41 -4.62 1.04
CA ALA A 74 7.28 -3.74 1.31
C ALA A 74 7.53 -2.90 2.56
N GLN A 75 7.14 -1.63 2.52
CA GLN A 75 7.36 -0.68 3.60
C GLN A 75 6.10 0.12 3.91
N PHE A 76 5.88 0.39 5.19
CA PHE A 76 4.97 1.42 5.64
C PHE A 76 5.76 2.72 5.85
N THR A 77 5.29 3.79 5.25
CA THR A 77 5.91 5.11 5.25
C THR A 77 4.84 6.18 5.13
N TYR A 78 5.23 7.39 4.74
CA TYR A 78 4.31 8.47 4.45
C TYR A 78 4.53 9.06 3.06
N TYR A 79 3.48 9.67 2.52
CA TYR A 79 3.49 10.49 1.32
C TYR A 79 3.08 11.91 1.69
N GLU A 80 3.87 12.90 1.30
CA GLU A 80 3.56 14.31 1.54
C GLU A 80 3.08 14.99 0.26
N LYS A 81 1.97 15.73 0.36
CA LYS A 81 1.49 16.58 -0.74
C LYS A 81 0.83 17.83 -0.20
N LYS A 82 1.36 18.98 -0.60
CA LYS A 82 0.82 20.32 -0.24
C LYS A 82 0.66 20.50 1.29
N GLY A 83 1.62 20.02 2.07
CA GLY A 83 1.61 20.12 3.54
C GLY A 83 0.70 19.11 4.25
N VAL A 84 0.07 18.20 3.51
CA VAL A 84 -0.68 17.07 4.09
C VAL A 84 0.18 15.82 4.03
N VAL A 85 0.25 15.09 5.14
CA VAL A 85 1.02 13.85 5.29
C VAL A 85 0.05 12.67 5.36
N TYR A 86 0.16 11.79 4.38
CA TYR A 86 -0.67 10.59 4.23
C TYR A 86 0.13 9.35 4.60
N PRO A 87 -0.43 8.38 5.32
CA PRO A 87 0.19 7.06 5.44
C PRO A 87 0.27 6.40 4.06
N ALA A 88 1.35 5.67 3.80
CA ALA A 88 1.56 5.02 2.52
C ALA A 88 2.19 3.64 2.68
N LEU A 89 1.71 2.67 1.90
CA LEU A 89 2.41 1.41 1.67
C LEU A 89 3.17 1.51 0.35
N VAL A 90 4.45 1.18 0.39
CA VAL A 90 5.34 1.22 -0.76
C VAL A 90 5.92 -0.16 -1.00
N MET A 91 5.78 -0.66 -2.23
CA MET A 91 6.30 -1.96 -2.66
C MET A 91 7.19 -1.73 -3.89
N PRO A 92 8.52 -1.81 -3.74
CA PRO A 92 9.44 -1.73 -4.86
C PRO A 92 9.23 -2.91 -5.80
N ALA A 93 8.84 -2.64 -7.05
CA ALA A 93 8.44 -3.68 -8.00
C ALA A 93 9.62 -4.59 -8.38
N ASP A 94 10.84 -4.07 -8.35
CA ASP A 94 12.08 -4.80 -8.59
C ASP A 94 12.39 -5.82 -7.49
N GLN A 95 11.88 -5.58 -6.28
CA GLN A 95 12.01 -6.44 -5.10
C GLN A 95 10.76 -7.27 -4.81
N ILE A 96 9.81 -7.31 -5.74
CA ILE A 96 8.75 -8.32 -5.75
C ILE A 96 9.27 -9.52 -6.54
N PHE A 97 9.41 -10.65 -5.88
CA PHE A 97 9.97 -11.87 -6.48
C PHE A 97 8.88 -12.93 -6.66
N ASP A 98 8.97 -13.77 -7.69
CA ASP A 98 8.17 -15.00 -7.74
C ASP A 98 8.79 -16.13 -6.91
N GLU A 99 8.11 -17.28 -6.87
CA GLU A 99 8.59 -18.49 -6.19
C GLU A 99 9.97 -19.00 -6.66
N HIS A 100 10.43 -18.59 -7.85
CA HIS A 100 11.74 -18.93 -8.39
C HIS A 100 12.81 -17.87 -8.09
N GLY A 101 12.44 -16.81 -7.35
CA GLY A 101 13.33 -15.70 -7.01
C GLY A 101 13.55 -14.70 -8.14
N ALA A 102 12.78 -14.77 -9.23
CA ALA A 102 12.91 -13.83 -10.35
C ALA A 102 12.10 -12.54 -10.06
N SER A 103 12.70 -11.39 -10.34
CA SER A 103 12.01 -10.09 -10.21
C SER A 103 10.77 -10.01 -11.11
N GLN A 104 9.67 -9.53 -10.54
CA GLN A 104 8.38 -9.41 -11.24
C GLN A 104 8.17 -8.05 -11.91
N ALA A 105 9.09 -7.08 -11.74
CA ALA A 105 8.96 -5.75 -12.34
C ALA A 105 8.60 -5.75 -13.85
N PRO A 106 9.22 -6.58 -14.72
CA PRO A 106 8.85 -6.62 -16.13
C PRO A 106 7.40 -7.07 -16.36
N ARG A 107 6.94 -8.11 -15.64
CA ARG A 107 5.58 -8.65 -15.74
C ARG A 107 4.54 -7.70 -15.20
N ILE A 108 4.83 -7.06 -14.06
CA ILE A 108 4.00 -5.99 -13.48
C ILE A 108 3.84 -4.87 -14.52
N THR A 109 4.93 -4.45 -15.18
CA THR A 109 4.88 -3.41 -16.21
C THR A 109 4.04 -3.81 -17.45
N GLU A 110 3.97 -5.10 -17.78
CA GLU A 110 3.17 -5.62 -18.90
C GLU A 110 1.68 -5.74 -18.55
N VAL A 111 1.34 -6.11 -17.32
CA VAL A 111 -0.05 -6.40 -16.87
C VAL A 111 -0.80 -5.13 -16.43
N PHE A 112 -0.14 -4.14 -15.84
CA PHE A 112 -0.79 -3.04 -15.09
C PHE A 112 -1.30 -1.83 -15.90
N ARG A 113 -1.60 -1.98 -17.20
CA ARG A 113 -2.16 -0.87 -17.99
C ARG A 113 -3.66 -0.58 -17.73
N GLU A 114 -4.35 -1.40 -16.95
CA GLU A 114 -5.78 -1.20 -16.67
C GLU A 114 -6.06 -0.44 -15.37
N PHE A 115 -7.09 0.42 -15.42
CA PHE A 115 -7.66 1.12 -14.28
C PHE A 115 -8.20 0.14 -13.20
N GLU A 116 -8.67 -1.04 -13.61
CA GLU A 116 -9.22 -2.08 -12.73
C GLU A 116 -8.19 -2.63 -11.74
N ALA A 117 -6.91 -2.70 -12.13
CA ALA A 117 -5.82 -3.11 -11.27
C ALA A 117 -5.68 -2.22 -10.02
N ARG A 118 -5.89 -0.91 -10.19
CA ARG A 118 -5.82 0.06 -9.08
C ARG A 118 -6.93 -0.17 -8.07
N HIS A 119 -8.15 -0.36 -8.57
CA HIS A 119 -9.32 -0.63 -7.77
C HIS A 119 -9.19 -1.93 -7.00
N ARG A 120 -8.83 -3.01 -7.68
CA ARG A 120 -8.69 -4.32 -7.04
C ARG A 120 -7.63 -4.31 -5.95
N LEU A 121 -6.48 -3.68 -6.20
CA LEU A 121 -5.44 -3.56 -5.19
C LEU A 121 -5.87 -2.68 -4.00
N ALA A 122 -6.58 -1.58 -4.26
CA ALA A 122 -7.15 -0.74 -3.20
C ALA A 122 -8.18 -1.51 -2.35
N GLU A 123 -9.04 -2.33 -2.96
CA GLU A 123 -9.99 -3.20 -2.26
C GLU A 123 -9.28 -4.22 -1.36
N LEU A 124 -8.27 -4.90 -1.89
CA LEU A 124 -7.51 -5.91 -1.14
C LEU A 124 -6.80 -5.29 0.07
N ILE A 125 -6.05 -4.21 -0.16
CA ILE A 125 -5.33 -3.50 0.92
C ILE A 125 -6.31 -2.88 1.92
N GLY A 126 -7.39 -2.27 1.43
CA GLY A 126 -8.40 -1.66 2.29
C GLY A 126 -9.08 -2.67 3.20
N THR A 127 -9.47 -3.81 2.65
CA THR A 127 -10.07 -4.91 3.42
C THR A 127 -9.13 -5.39 4.53
N SER A 128 -7.86 -5.64 4.21
CA SER A 128 -6.87 -6.12 5.18
C SER A 128 -6.51 -5.08 6.25
N LEU A 129 -6.46 -3.80 5.89
CA LEU A 129 -6.21 -2.72 6.83
C LEU A 129 -7.47 -2.25 7.57
N GLY A 130 -8.66 -2.78 7.24
CA GLY A 130 -9.94 -2.32 7.78
C GLY A 130 -10.22 -0.85 7.44
N LEU A 131 -9.84 -0.42 6.25
CA LEU A 131 -10.07 0.89 5.68
C LEU A 131 -11.12 0.80 4.56
N ASP A 132 -11.87 1.88 4.37
CA ASP A 132 -12.72 1.99 3.18
C ASP A 132 -11.84 2.12 1.93
N TRP A 133 -11.97 1.17 1.00
CA TRP A 133 -11.13 1.08 -0.19
C TRP A 133 -11.28 2.29 -1.10
N VAL A 134 -12.43 2.98 -1.09
CA VAL A 134 -12.63 4.23 -1.86
C VAL A 134 -11.70 5.35 -1.40
N SER A 135 -11.14 5.20 -0.19
CA SER A 135 -10.24 6.15 0.44
C SER A 135 -8.76 5.77 0.24
N ILE A 136 -8.47 4.72 -0.54
CA ILE A 136 -7.11 4.29 -0.87
C ILE A 136 -6.82 4.65 -2.32
N TYR A 137 -5.79 5.45 -2.51
CA TYR A 137 -5.30 5.80 -3.84
C TYR A 137 -4.07 4.96 -4.19
N THR A 138 -4.20 4.09 -5.18
CA THR A 138 -3.08 3.29 -5.69
C THR A 138 -2.48 3.92 -6.94
N THR A 139 -1.15 3.97 -6.98
CA THR A 139 -0.39 4.49 -8.11
C THR A 139 0.79 3.58 -8.43
N PHE A 140 1.20 3.64 -9.69
CA PHE A 140 2.34 2.91 -10.24
C PHE A 140 3.24 3.91 -10.95
N GLY A 141 4.52 3.89 -10.63
CA GLY A 141 5.43 4.88 -11.20
C GLY A 141 6.89 4.64 -10.84
N PRO A 142 7.77 5.52 -11.32
CA PRO A 142 9.17 5.49 -10.94
C PRO A 142 9.33 5.74 -9.43
N SER A 143 10.38 5.17 -8.84
CA SER A 143 10.82 5.57 -7.50
C SER A 143 11.18 7.05 -7.53
N ALA A 144 10.65 7.82 -6.58
CA ALA A 144 10.86 9.27 -6.49
C ALA A 144 12.27 9.62 -6.02
#